data_AF-A0A7X7IAZ3-F1
#
_entry.id   AF-A0A7X7IAZ3-F1
#
_cell.length_a   1.000
_cell.length_b   1.000
_cell.length_c   1.000
_cell.angle_alpha   90.00
_cell.angle_beta   90.00
_cell.angle_gamma   90.00
#
_symmetry.space_group_name_H-M   'P 1'
#
loop_
_entity.id
_entity.type
_entity.pdbx_description
1 polymer ?
#
loop_
_entity_poly.entity_id
_entity_poly.type
_entity_poly.pdbx_seq_one_letter_code
_entity_poly.pdbx_strand_id
1 'polypeptide(L)'
;MVPGVSLAECRPTRRRVWRNRRNTALVLLAVGLTMIPVVLILYQITAKGIATMDWEFLTNSMPLSFRREGGGFLNGLVGTLIMVGLASLVSIPLGVLAAVYLVEYGKKNWLANLIRFFSDVMTGVPSVFVGLFVYTALVVQ
;
A
#
# COMPACT_ATOMS: atom_id res chain seq x y z
N MET A 1 -32.50 4.46 11.68
CA MET A 1 -32.57 4.30 13.14
C MET A 1 -34.04 4.05 13.48
N VAL A 2 -34.39 2.81 13.83
CA VAL A 2 -35.79 2.45 14.14
C VAL A 2 -36.05 2.84 15.60
N PRO A 3 -37.02 3.73 15.90
CA PRO A 3 -37.35 4.09 17.28
C PRO A 3 -38.06 2.91 17.96
N GLY A 4 -37.56 2.46 19.12
CA GLY A 4 -38.28 1.52 20.00
C GLY A 4 -37.66 0.15 20.26
N VAL A 5 -36.54 -0.22 19.62
CA VAL A 5 -35.87 -1.49 19.91
C VAL A 5 -34.96 -1.34 21.13
N SER A 6 -35.38 -1.87 22.28
CA SER A 6 -34.55 -1.91 23.49
C SER A 6 -33.39 -2.89 23.29
N LEU A 7 -32.15 -2.39 23.36
CA LEU A 7 -30.93 -3.22 23.24
C LEU A 7 -30.87 -4.35 24.29
N ALA A 8 -31.69 -4.27 25.34
CA ALA A 8 -31.82 -5.29 26.38
C ALA A 8 -32.50 -6.59 25.90
N GLU A 9 -33.33 -6.51 24.84
CA GLU A 9 -34.07 -7.66 24.27
C GLU A 9 -33.28 -8.38 23.18
N CYS A 10 -32.31 -7.69 22.55
CA CYS A 10 -31.43 -8.27 21.56
C CYS A 10 -30.28 -9.03 22.22
N ARG A 11 -30.57 -9.94 23.15
CA ARG A 11 -29.56 -10.81 23.79
C ARG A 11 -29.07 -11.81 22.74
N PRO A 12 -27.80 -11.75 22.31
CA PRO A 12 -27.29 -12.69 21.34
C PRO A 12 -27.33 -14.11 21.93
N THR A 13 -27.87 -15.06 21.16
CA THR A 13 -27.90 -16.46 21.58
C THR A 13 -26.49 -16.94 21.95
N ARG A 14 -26.34 -17.74 23.03
CA ARG A 14 -25.04 -18.22 23.54
C ARG A 14 -24.16 -18.84 22.44
N ARG A 15 -24.77 -19.49 21.45
CA ARG A 15 -24.13 -20.06 20.26
C ARG A 15 -23.56 -19.00 19.29
N ARG A 16 -24.24 -17.86 19.10
CA ARG A 16 -23.73 -16.73 18.28
C ARG A 16 -22.55 -16.05 18.94
N VAL A 17 -22.58 -15.86 20.26
CA VAL A 17 -21.47 -15.24 21.02
C VAL A 17 -20.21 -16.12 20.96
N TRP A 18 -20.35 -17.43 21.18
CA TRP A 18 -19.23 -18.37 21.06
C TRP A 18 -18.62 -18.41 19.66
N ARG A 19 -19.46 -18.44 18.61
CA ARG A 19 -18.99 -18.42 17.22
C ARG A 19 -18.29 -17.11 16.86
N ASN A 20 -18.80 -15.98 17.34
CA ASN A 20 -18.18 -14.68 17.13
C ASN A 20 -16.80 -14.62 17.81
N ARG A 21 -16.71 -15.02 19.09
CA ARG A 21 -15.46 -15.01 19.85
C ARG A 21 -14.40 -15.94 19.26
N ARG A 22 -14.81 -17.13 18.78
CA ARG A 22 -13.92 -18.04 18.05
C ARG A 22 -13.41 -17.39 16.76
N ASN A 23 -14.30 -16.81 15.95
CA ASN A 23 -13.91 -16.18 14.70
C ASN A 23 -12.99 -14.96 14.93
N THR A 24 -13.27 -14.13 15.94
CA THR A 24 -12.39 -13.03 16.33
C THR A 24 -11.02 -13.52 16.76
N ALA A 25 -10.94 -14.61 17.54
CA ALA A 25 -9.67 -15.21 17.92
C ALA A 25 -8.88 -15.73 16.71
N LEU A 26 -9.54 -16.40 15.76
CA LEU A 26 -8.90 -16.86 14.52
C LEU A 26 -8.36 -15.70 13.67
N VAL A 27 -9.12 -14.61 13.54
CA VAL A 27 -8.68 -13.40 12.84
C VAL A 27 -7.48 -12.77 13.53
N LEU A 28 -7.51 -12.65 14.87
CA LEU A 28 -6.38 -12.13 15.64
C LEU A 28 -5.12 -12.99 15.48
N LEU A 29 -5.27 -14.32 15.45
CA LEU A 29 -4.16 -15.23 15.21
C LEU A 29 -3.61 -15.09 13.78
N ALA A 30 -4.47 -14.96 12.77
CA ALA A 30 -4.04 -14.74 11.39
C ALA A 30 -3.30 -13.41 11.22
N VAL A 31 -3.79 -12.33 11.85
CA VAL A 31 -3.09 -11.03 11.89
C VAL A 31 -1.75 -11.17 12.61
N GLY A 32 -1.71 -11.86 13.75
CA GLY A 32 -0.46 -12.13 14.47
C GLY A 32 0.55 -12.90 13.61
N LEU A 33 0.10 -13.92 12.88
CA LEU A 33 0.94 -14.72 11.99
C LEU A 33 1.51 -13.90 10.82
N THR A 34 0.70 -13.04 10.20
CA THR A 34 1.15 -12.15 9.11
C THR A 34 2.09 -11.04 9.58
N MET A 35 2.02 -10.63 10.84
CA MET A 35 2.97 -9.68 11.42
C MET A 35 4.38 -10.26 11.59
N ILE A 36 4.52 -11.59 11.77
CA ILE A 36 5.83 -12.24 11.94
C ILE A 36 6.81 -11.90 10.79
N PRO A 37 6.51 -12.15 9.50
CA PRO A 37 7.44 -11.83 8.42
C PRO A 37 7.71 -10.32 8.31
N VAL A 38 6.72 -9.46 8.58
CA VAL A 38 6.91 -8.00 8.57
C VAL A 38 7.94 -7.58 9.62
N VAL A 39 7.81 -8.08 10.85
CA VAL A 39 8.75 -7.80 11.95
C VAL A 39 10.13 -8.38 11.64
N LEU A 40 10.21 -9.60 11.09
CA LEU A 40 11.49 -10.20 10.70
C LEU A 40 12.22 -9.40 9.62
N ILE A 41 11.49 -8.93 8.60
CA ILE A 41 12.05 -8.09 7.53
C ILE A 41 12.56 -6.77 8.14
N LEU A 42 11.75 -6.09 8.96
CA LEU A 42 12.15 -4.85 9.62
C LEU A 42 13.38 -5.05 10.50
N TYR A 43 13.43 -6.15 11.26
CA TYR A 43 14.58 -6.51 12.08
C TYR A 43 15.84 -6.71 11.23
N GLN A 44 15.76 -7.49 10.15
CA GLN A 44 16.91 -7.73 9.28
C GLN A 44 17.40 -6.47 8.56
N ILE A 45 16.48 -5.64 8.07
CA ILE A 45 16.81 -4.36 7.42
C ILE A 45 17.50 -3.44 8.41
N THR A 46 16.99 -3.33 9.64
CA THR A 46 17.55 -2.44 10.66
C THR A 46 18.91 -2.94 11.16
N ALA A 47 19.01 -4.23 11.48
CA ALA A 47 20.24 -4.83 12.01
C ALA A 47 21.40 -4.76 11.02
N LYS A 48 21.14 -5.00 9.72
CA LYS A 48 22.17 -4.91 8.67
C LYS A 48 22.37 -3.47 8.17
N GLY A 49 21.32 -2.67 8.16
CA GLY A 49 21.33 -1.30 7.65
C GLY A 49 22.11 -0.34 8.55
N ILE A 50 21.94 -0.41 9.87
CA ILE A 50 22.64 0.48 10.81
C ILE A 50 24.15 0.31 10.73
N ALA A 51 24.63 -0.94 10.55
CA ALA A 51 26.07 -1.23 10.43
C ALA A 51 26.72 -0.64 9.16
N THR A 52 25.92 -0.17 8.21
CA THR A 52 26.38 0.35 6.91
C THR A 52 25.96 1.83 6.71
N MET A 53 25.30 2.44 7.70
CA MET A 53 24.82 3.83 7.62
C MET A 53 25.94 4.83 7.95
N ASP A 54 26.79 5.10 6.97
CA ASP A 54 27.75 6.21 7.02
C ASP A 54 27.34 7.35 6.08
N TRP A 55 27.85 8.56 6.33
CA TRP A 55 27.64 9.72 5.43
C TRP A 55 28.14 9.42 4.01
N GLU A 56 29.20 8.63 3.92
CA GLU A 56 29.79 8.17 2.69
C GLU A 56 28.88 7.21 1.90
N PHE A 57 28.01 6.46 2.58
CA PHE A 57 26.99 5.60 1.96
C PHE A 57 25.86 6.42 1.32
N LEU A 58 25.49 7.57 1.90
CA LEU A 58 24.44 8.44 1.34
C LEU A 58 24.94 9.28 0.17
N THR A 59 26.20 9.70 0.20
CA THR A 59 26.77 10.66 -0.76
C THR A 59 27.48 9.99 -1.94
N ASN A 60 27.91 8.74 -1.82
CA ASN A 60 28.51 8.05 -2.96
C ASN A 60 27.46 7.44 -3.90
N SER A 61 27.74 7.55 -5.20
CA SER A 61 27.03 6.81 -6.24
C SER A 61 27.50 5.35 -6.28
N MET A 62 26.60 4.42 -6.54
CA MET A 62 26.97 3.03 -6.81
C MET A 62 27.76 2.95 -8.13
N PRO A 63 28.93 2.30 -8.17
CA PRO A 63 29.69 2.14 -9.40
C PRO A 63 28.90 1.32 -10.43
N LEU A 64 29.04 1.66 -11.71
CA LEU A 64 28.31 1.06 -12.84
C LEU A 64 28.53 -0.46 -13.00
N SER A 65 29.56 -1.01 -12.35
CA SER A 65 29.98 -2.40 -12.46
C SER A 65 29.88 -3.10 -11.10
N PHE A 66 29.02 -4.13 -11.02
CA PHE A 66 28.77 -4.99 -9.84
C PHE A 66 30.00 -5.68 -9.22
N ARG A 67 31.18 -5.56 -9.86
CA ARG A 67 32.43 -6.20 -9.45
C ARG A 67 33.31 -5.32 -8.55
N ARG A 68 32.97 -4.04 -8.36
CA ARG A 68 33.70 -3.16 -7.44
C ARG A 68 33.07 -3.23 -6.05
N GLU A 69 33.88 -3.59 -5.05
CA GLU A 69 33.51 -3.44 -3.65
C GLU A 69 33.45 -1.95 -3.31
N GLY A 70 32.38 -1.53 -2.63
CA GLY A 70 32.08 -0.13 -2.35
C GLY A 70 31.04 0.48 -3.29
N GLY A 71 30.11 1.24 -2.71
CA GLY A 71 29.02 1.93 -3.41
C GLY A 71 27.99 2.46 -2.43
N GLY A 72 27.37 3.60 -2.76
CA GLY A 72 26.36 4.25 -1.91
C GLY A 72 24.95 4.23 -2.51
N PHE A 73 23.99 4.63 -1.69
CA PHE A 73 22.54 4.63 -1.98
C PHE A 73 22.06 5.87 -2.75
N LEU A 74 22.96 6.79 -3.12
CA LEU A 74 22.60 8.07 -3.75
C LEU A 74 21.73 7.88 -5.01
N ASN A 75 22.07 6.93 -5.88
CA ASN A 75 21.31 6.68 -7.12
C ASN A 75 19.86 6.26 -6.83
N GLY A 76 19.64 5.47 -5.77
CA GLY A 76 18.31 5.05 -5.34
C GLY A 76 17.50 6.22 -4.79
N LEU A 77 18.13 7.08 -3.98
CA LEU A 77 17.51 8.27 -3.40
C LEU A 77 17.15 9.31 -4.47
N VAL A 78 18.09 9.64 -5.34
CA VAL A 78 17.86 10.61 -6.44
C VAL A 78 16.84 10.06 -7.43
N GLY A 79 16.95 8.77 -7.78
CA GLY A 79 15.98 8.11 -8.66
C GLY A 79 14.56 8.13 -8.09
N THR A 80 14.38 7.83 -6.81
CA THR A 80 13.05 7.93 -6.16
C THR A 80 12.55 9.36 -6.11
N LEU A 81 13.41 10.35 -5.82
CA LEU A 81 13.01 11.76 -5.83
C LEU A 81 12.51 12.22 -7.21
N ILE A 82 13.24 11.86 -8.28
CA ILE A 82 12.87 12.21 -9.65
C ILE A 82 11.55 11.51 -10.03
N MET A 83 11.42 10.21 -9.73
CA MET A 83 10.22 9.44 -10.06
C MET A 83 8.99 9.97 -9.32
N VAL A 84 9.09 10.21 -8.02
CA VAL A 84 7.99 10.79 -7.23
C VAL A 84 7.71 12.23 -7.65
N GLY A 85 8.74 13.02 -7.95
CA GLY A 85 8.60 14.41 -8.41
C GLY A 85 7.84 14.49 -9.73
N LEU A 86 8.25 13.73 -10.74
CA LEU A 86 7.56 13.70 -12.03
C LEU A 86 6.14 13.12 -11.92
N ALA A 87 5.97 12.02 -11.16
CA ALA A 87 4.66 11.42 -10.95
C ALA A 87 3.69 12.37 -10.24
N SER A 88 4.15 13.08 -9.20
CA SER A 88 3.33 14.02 -8.44
C SER A 88 2.97 15.27 -9.24
N LEU A 89 3.91 15.80 -10.04
CA LEU A 89 3.69 16.97 -10.89
C LEU A 89 2.54 16.75 -11.87
N VAL A 90 2.36 15.52 -12.39
CA VAL A 90 1.26 15.18 -13.31
C VAL A 90 0.02 14.67 -12.55
N SER A 91 0.21 13.78 -11.58
CA SER A 91 -0.90 13.08 -10.92
C SER A 91 -1.69 13.99 -9.98
N ILE A 92 -1.03 14.89 -9.22
CA ILE A 92 -1.71 15.79 -8.29
C ILE A 92 -2.68 16.74 -9.01
N PRO A 93 -2.29 17.53 -10.02
CA PRO A 93 -3.23 18.45 -10.66
C PRO A 93 -4.37 17.70 -11.35
N LEU A 94 -4.09 16.58 -12.04
CA LEU A 94 -5.14 15.77 -12.67
C LEU A 94 -6.09 15.16 -11.64
N GLY A 95 -5.56 14.64 -10.54
CA GLY A 95 -6.35 14.05 -9.44
C GLY A 95 -7.22 15.08 -8.74
N VAL A 96 -6.70 16.28 -8.49
CA VAL A 96 -7.47 17.39 -7.89
C VAL A 96 -8.58 17.85 -8.83
N LEU A 97 -8.30 18.03 -10.13
CA LEU A 97 -9.31 18.40 -11.11
C LEU A 97 -10.41 17.35 -11.23
N ALA A 98 -10.05 16.07 -11.25
CA ALA A 98 -11.00 14.96 -11.26
C ALA A 98 -11.85 14.93 -9.99
N ALA A 99 -11.24 15.15 -8.82
CA ALA A 99 -11.93 15.20 -7.54
C ALA A 99 -12.94 16.37 -7.49
N VAL A 100 -12.53 17.58 -7.90
CA VAL A 100 -13.43 18.75 -7.96
C VAL A 100 -14.58 18.49 -8.94
N TYR A 101 -14.29 17.93 -10.12
CA TYR A 101 -15.32 17.58 -11.10
C TYR A 101 -16.36 16.59 -10.54
N LEU A 102 -15.90 15.56 -9.81
CA LEU A 102 -16.79 14.57 -9.21
C LEU A 102 -17.65 15.12 -8.07
N VAL A 103 -17.17 16.13 -7.34
CA VAL A 103 -17.92 16.76 -6.25
C VAL A 103 -18.99 17.70 -6.82
N GLU A 104 -18.62 18.54 -7.78
CA GLU A 104 -19.51 19.58 -8.32
C GLU A 104 -20.51 19.02 -9.35
N TYR A 105 -20.04 18.20 -10.28
CA TYR A 105 -20.82 17.71 -11.42
C TYR A 105 -21.17 16.21 -11.33
N GLY A 106 -20.92 15.58 -10.18
CA GLY A 106 -21.03 14.14 -10.00
C GLY A 106 -22.44 13.54 -10.03
N LYS A 107 -23.50 14.37 -10.16
CA LYS A 107 -24.88 13.91 -10.25
C LYS A 107 -25.25 13.61 -11.71
N LYS A 108 -25.30 12.31 -12.05
CA LYS A 108 -25.84 11.71 -13.29
C LYS A 108 -25.01 11.82 -14.59
N ASN A 109 -23.71 12.10 -14.53
CA ASN A 109 -22.86 12.05 -15.73
C ASN A 109 -22.15 10.69 -15.91
N TRP A 110 -22.18 10.13 -17.12
CA TRP A 110 -21.51 8.85 -17.44
C TRP A 110 -19.99 8.92 -17.17
N LEU A 111 -19.39 10.09 -17.45
CA LEU A 111 -17.98 10.35 -17.20
C LEU A 111 -17.63 10.30 -15.70
N ALA A 112 -18.51 10.81 -14.83
CA ALA A 112 -18.32 10.75 -13.39
C ALA A 112 -18.35 9.30 -12.86
N ASN A 113 -19.21 8.46 -13.43
CA ASN A 113 -19.25 7.03 -13.09
C ASN A 113 -18.00 6.30 -13.58
N LEU A 114 -17.48 6.64 -14.76
CA LEU A 114 -16.25 6.06 -15.30
C LEU A 114 -15.03 6.38 -14.41
N ILE A 115 -14.87 7.65 -14.02
CA ILE A 115 -13.77 8.08 -13.15
C ILE A 115 -13.85 7.36 -11.79
N ARG A 116 -15.05 7.26 -11.19
CA ARG A 116 -15.26 6.52 -9.93
C ARG A 116 -14.90 5.04 -10.08
N PHE A 117 -15.35 4.39 -11.15
CA PHE A 117 -15.03 2.99 -11.42
C PHE A 117 -13.52 2.75 -11.50
N PHE A 118 -12.79 3.58 -12.27
CA PHE A 118 -11.33 3.45 -12.34
C PHE A 118 -10.64 3.75 -11.00
N SER A 119 -11.12 4.73 -10.24
CA SER A 119 -10.59 5.02 -8.90
C SER A 119 -10.77 3.85 -7.93
N ASP A 120 -11.95 3.21 -7.96
CA ASP A 120 -12.25 2.04 -7.14
C ASP A 120 -11.38 0.84 -7.54
N VAL A 121 -11.18 0.62 -8.85
CA VAL A 121 -10.27 -0.43 -9.36
C VAL A 121 -8.82 -0.14 -8.98
N MET A 122 -8.34 1.09 -9.13
CA MET A 122 -6.96 1.47 -8.76
C MET A 122 -6.71 1.26 -7.27
N THR A 123 -7.72 1.50 -6.41
CA THR A 123 -7.63 1.29 -4.96
C THR A 123 -7.78 -0.19 -4.59
N GLY A 124 -8.56 -0.94 -5.37
CA GLY A 124 -8.83 -2.37 -5.14
C GLY A 124 -7.72 -3.30 -5.62
N VAL A 125 -6.93 -2.91 -6.63
CA VAL A 125 -5.83 -3.72 -7.16
C VAL A 125 -4.63 -3.66 -6.21
N PRO A 126 -4.16 -4.80 -5.66
CA PRO A 126 -2.97 -4.81 -4.84
C PRO A 126 -1.72 -4.51 -5.67
N SER A 127 -0.84 -3.64 -5.19
CA SER A 127 0.37 -3.20 -5.90
C SER A 127 1.30 -4.34 -6.30
N VAL A 128 1.33 -5.43 -5.52
CA VAL A 128 2.12 -6.63 -5.79
C VAL A 128 1.72 -7.30 -7.12
N PHE A 129 0.43 -7.28 -7.49
CA PHE A 129 -0.03 -7.87 -8.75
C PHE A 129 0.46 -7.09 -9.97
N VAL A 130 0.50 -5.75 -9.88
CA VAL A 130 1.01 -4.90 -10.97
C VAL A 130 2.49 -5.21 -11.23
N GLY A 131 3.29 -5.35 -10.18
CA GLY A 131 4.70 -5.72 -10.29
C GLY A 131 4.91 -7.10 -10.92
N LEU A 132 4.15 -8.11 -10.46
CA LEU A 132 4.23 -9.46 -11.01
C LEU A 132 3.83 -9.49 -12.50
N PHE A 133 2.76 -8.80 -12.87
CA PHE A 133 2.29 -8.73 -14.26
C PHE A 133 3.38 -8.19 -15.19
N VAL A 134 4.00 -7.05 -14.84
CA VAL A 134 5.07 -6.45 -15.64
C VAL A 134 6.27 -7.38 -15.76
N TYR A 135 6.68 -8.02 -14.66
CA TYR A 135 7.79 -8.98 -14.68
C TYR A 135 7.49 -10.15 -15.63
N THR A 136 6.33 -10.79 -15.48
CA THR A 136 5.95 -11.90 -16.37
C THR A 136 5.79 -11.46 -17.82
N ALA A 137 5.25 -10.26 -18.05
CA ALA A 137 4.94 -9.78 -19.37
C ALA A 137 6.17 -9.29 -20.12
N LEU A 138 7.17 -8.68 -19.47
CA LEU A 138 8.33 -8.05 -20.14
C LEU A 138 9.66 -8.76 -19.91
N VAL A 139 9.84 -9.47 -18.79
CA VAL A 139 11.14 -10.06 -18.41
C VAL A 139 11.21 -11.55 -18.69
N VAL A 140 10.09 -12.27 -18.54
CA VAL A 140 10.04 -13.74 -18.65
C VAL A 140 9.80 -14.21 -20.10
N GLN A 141 9.46 -13.30 -21.00
CA GLN A 141 9.45 -13.55 -22.45
C GLN A 141 10.87 -13.53 -23.03
#